data_AF-A0AB39XUW5-F1
#
_entry.id   AF-A0AB39XUW5-F1
#
_cell.length_a   1.000
_cell.length_b   1.000
_cell.length_c   1.000
_cell.angle_alpha   90.00
_cell.angle_beta   90.00
_cell.angle_gamma   90.00
#
_symmetry.space_group_name_H-M   'P 1'
#
loop_
_entity.id
_entity.type
_entity.pdbx_description
1 polymer ?
#
loop_
_entity_poly.entity_id
_entity_poly.type
_entity_poly.pdbx_seq_one_letter_code
_entity_poly.pdbx_strand_id
1 'polypeptide(L)'
;MGEIRVDKQHLDRLLADSAGTYGAPYQRAFAALAEAHRDQPVAKILPLLRHAANEALLGFTDADLQEQARAISTGEPYVLRVTVT
;
A
#
# COMPACT_ATOMS: atom_id res chain seq x y z
N MET A 1 6.37 1.11 10.37
CA MET A 1 5.86 -0.11 9.70
C MET A 1 4.35 0.08 9.63
N GLY A 2 3.74 0.11 8.45
CA GLY A 2 2.31 0.40 8.35
C GLY A 2 1.43 -0.81 8.67
N GLU A 3 0.31 -0.51 9.30
CA GLU A 3 -0.69 -1.49 9.73
C GLU A 3 -2.03 -1.13 9.10
N ILE A 4 -2.65 -2.08 8.41
CA ILE A 4 -4.05 -1.94 7.97
C ILE A 4 -4.94 -2.91 8.71
N ARG A 5 -6.14 -2.43 9.07
CA ARG A 5 -7.22 -3.26 9.61
C ARG A 5 -8.17 -3.61 8.49
N VAL A 6 -8.41 -4.90 8.32
CA VAL A 6 -9.32 -5.43 7.31
C VAL A 6 -10.41 -6.22 8.03
N ASP A 7 -11.67 -5.95 7.70
CA ASP A 7 -12.81 -6.71 8.21
C ASP A 7 -12.74 -8.16 7.71
N LYS A 8 -13.11 -9.14 8.54
CA LYS A 8 -13.12 -10.57 8.21
C LYS A 8 -13.85 -10.90 6.89
N GLN A 9 -14.90 -10.15 6.54
CA GLN A 9 -15.63 -10.32 5.27
C GLN A 9 -14.80 -9.91 4.05
N HIS A 10 -13.84 -9.00 4.23
CA HIS A 10 -12.85 -8.63 3.22
C HIS A 10 -11.60 -9.53 3.27
N LEU A 11 -11.34 -10.22 4.40
CA LEU A 11 -10.25 -11.18 4.52
C LEU A 11 -10.47 -12.44 3.67
N ASP A 12 -11.67 -13.03 3.68
CA ASP A 12 -11.96 -14.20 2.83
C ASP A 12 -11.72 -13.89 1.35
N ARG A 13 -11.92 -12.63 0.95
CA ARG A 13 -11.63 -12.10 -0.39
C ARG A 13 -10.14 -11.83 -0.64
N LEU A 14 -9.38 -11.50 0.39
CA LEU A 14 -7.94 -11.24 0.36
C LEU A 14 -7.11 -12.55 0.41
N LEU A 15 -7.67 -13.61 1.01
CA LEU A 15 -7.04 -14.93 1.16
C LEU A 15 -7.44 -15.93 0.07
N ALA A 16 -8.71 -15.98 -0.36
CA ALA A 16 -9.15 -16.83 -1.47
C ALA A 16 -8.45 -16.47 -2.79
N ASP A 17 -7.92 -15.25 -2.85
CA ASP A 17 -7.15 -14.71 -3.96
C ASP A 17 -5.68 -14.57 -3.53
N SER A 18 -5.05 -15.68 -3.09
CA SER A 18 -3.60 -15.74 -2.82
C SER A 18 -2.75 -15.40 -4.07
N ALA A 19 -3.41 -15.09 -5.20
CA ALA A 19 -2.88 -14.54 -6.43
C ALA A 19 -3.56 -13.24 -6.94
N GLY A 20 -4.48 -12.55 -6.24
CA GLY A 20 -5.31 -11.56 -6.97
C GLY A 20 -6.09 -10.41 -6.32
N THR A 21 -6.71 -9.76 -7.29
CA THR A 21 -7.71 -8.68 -7.43
C THR A 21 -7.67 -7.43 -6.55
N TYR A 22 -7.20 -7.40 -5.29
CA TYR A 22 -7.18 -6.13 -4.49
C TYR A 22 -5.88 -5.85 -3.73
N GLY A 23 -5.29 -6.83 -3.05
CA GLY A 23 -3.93 -6.71 -2.50
C GLY A 23 -2.86 -6.69 -3.59
N ALA A 24 -3.06 -7.46 -4.66
CA ALA A 24 -2.17 -7.51 -5.81
C ALA A 24 -2.11 -6.18 -6.60
N PRO A 25 -3.23 -5.47 -6.87
CA PRO A 25 -3.19 -4.12 -7.44
C PRO A 25 -2.39 -3.13 -6.60
N TYR A 26 -2.62 -3.08 -5.27
CA TYR A 26 -1.90 -2.14 -4.43
C TYR A 26 -0.41 -2.45 -4.35
N GLN A 27 -0.05 -3.73 -4.19
CA GLN A 27 1.36 -4.15 -4.19
C GLN A 27 2.03 -3.89 -5.54
N ARG A 28 1.35 -4.13 -6.67
CA ARG A 28 1.86 -3.79 -8.01
C ARG A 28 2.02 -2.28 -8.19
N ALA A 29 1.06 -1.48 -7.74
CA ALA A 29 1.15 -0.02 -7.77
C ALA A 29 2.32 0.47 -6.92
N PHE A 30 2.48 -0.08 -5.71
CA PHE A 30 3.61 0.22 -4.84
C PHE A 30 4.95 -0.13 -5.52
N ALA A 31 5.07 -1.33 -6.11
CA ALA A 31 6.28 -1.74 -6.82
C ALA A 31 6.59 -0.82 -8.01
N ALA A 32 5.59 -0.50 -8.84
CA ALA A 32 5.76 0.42 -9.97
C ALA A 32 6.17 1.83 -9.53
N LEU A 33 5.61 2.33 -8.41
CA LEU A 33 6.00 3.61 -7.83
C LEU A 33 7.43 3.55 -7.27
N ALA A 34 7.82 2.45 -6.61
CA ALA A 34 9.17 2.23 -6.09
C ALA A 34 10.24 2.18 -7.20
N GLU A 35 9.89 1.63 -8.37
CA GLU A 35 10.76 1.64 -9.54
C GLU A 35 10.89 3.01 -10.17
N ALA A 36 9.78 3.75 -10.33
CA ALA A 36 9.74 5.00 -11.08
C ALA A 36 10.04 6.27 -10.25
N HIS A 37 9.86 6.24 -8.93
CA HIS A 37 9.88 7.44 -8.08
C HIS A 37 10.87 7.37 -6.92
N ARG A 38 11.88 6.48 -7.00
CA ARG A 38 13.03 6.57 -6.09
C ARG A 38 13.70 7.93 -6.18
N ASP A 39 14.23 8.39 -5.05
CA ASP A 39 14.88 9.70 -4.88
C ASP A 39 13.97 10.91 -5.15
N GLN A 40 12.66 10.69 -5.40
CA GLN A 40 11.70 11.78 -5.53
C GLN A 40 11.19 12.25 -4.17
N PRO A 41 10.77 13.54 -4.04
CA PRO A 41 10.17 14.05 -2.81
C PRO A 41 8.90 13.29 -2.43
N VAL A 42 8.75 13.00 -1.13
CA VAL A 42 7.56 12.39 -0.52
C VAL A 42 6.26 13.08 -0.99
N ALA A 43 6.26 14.41 -1.07
CA ALA A 43 5.09 15.19 -1.51
C ALA A 43 4.61 14.85 -2.93
N LYS A 44 5.47 14.32 -3.80
CA LYS A 44 5.09 13.85 -5.15
C LYS A 44 4.54 12.43 -5.14
N ILE A 45 5.02 11.58 -4.23
CA ILE A 45 4.68 10.16 -4.16
C ILE A 45 3.35 9.95 -3.39
N LEU A 46 3.13 10.74 -2.33
CA LEU A 46 1.97 10.63 -1.44
C LEU A 46 0.60 10.63 -2.16
N PRO A 47 0.28 11.56 -3.09
CA PRO A 47 -1.01 11.53 -3.78
C PRO A 47 -1.20 10.29 -4.67
N LEU A 48 -0.12 9.74 -5.23
CA LEU A 48 -0.17 8.55 -6.08
C LEU A 48 -0.49 7.30 -5.25
N LEU A 49 0.16 7.15 -4.10
CA LEU A 49 -0.14 6.07 -3.14
C LEU A 49 -1.57 6.13 -2.64
N ARG A 50 -2.06 7.34 -2.33
CA ARG A 50 -3.43 7.55 -1.87
C ARG A 50 -4.47 7.14 -2.91
N HIS A 51 -4.21 7.45 -4.18
CA HIS A 51 -5.07 7.01 -5.27
C HIS A 51 -5.07 5.47 -5.37
N ALA A 52 -3.91 4.83 -5.35
CA ALA A 52 -3.80 3.37 -5.38
C ALA A 52 -4.50 2.70 -4.18
N ALA A 53 -4.40 3.28 -2.99
CA ALA A 53 -5.07 2.80 -1.79
C ALA A 53 -6.59 2.85 -1.92
N ASN A 54 -7.13 3.95 -2.45
CA ASN A 54 -8.56 4.12 -2.69
C ASN A 54 -9.09 3.13 -3.73
N GLU A 55 -8.39 2.92 -4.84
CA GLU A 55 -8.75 1.93 -5.87
C GLU A 55 -8.76 0.50 -5.31
N ALA A 56 -7.81 0.20 -4.42
CA ALA A 56 -7.73 -1.09 -3.74
C ALA A 56 -8.70 -1.19 -2.54
N LEU A 57 -9.47 -0.14 -2.24
CA LEU A 57 -10.37 -0.03 -1.09
C LEU A 57 -9.65 -0.31 0.25
N LEU A 58 -8.37 0.09 0.34
CA LEU A 58 -7.54 -0.08 1.52
C LEU A 58 -7.60 1.18 2.39
N GLY A 59 -8.10 1.03 3.61
CA GLY A 59 -8.26 2.11 4.59
C GLY A 59 -6.96 2.53 5.29
N PHE A 60 -5.90 2.83 4.54
CA PHE A 60 -4.65 3.35 5.09
C PHE A 60 -4.86 4.71 5.75
N THR A 61 -4.19 4.93 6.88
CA THR A 61 -4.13 6.26 7.49
C THR A 61 -3.15 7.17 6.74
N ASP A 62 -3.25 8.48 6.98
CA ASP A 62 -2.26 9.44 6.47
C ASP A 62 -0.83 9.12 6.88
N ALA A 63 -0.66 8.67 8.12
CA ALA A 63 0.64 8.27 8.64
C ALA A 63 1.20 7.06 7.89
N ASP A 64 0.36 6.06 7.58
CA ASP A 64 0.77 4.89 6.81
C ASP A 64 1.22 5.27 5.40
N LEU A 65 0.47 6.14 4.72
CA LEU A 65 0.80 6.59 3.37
C LEU A 65 2.06 7.45 3.34
N GLN A 66 2.29 8.26 4.37
CA GLN A 66 3.50 9.06 4.50
C GLN A 66 4.73 8.19 4.74
N GLU A 67 4.60 7.15 5.56
CA GLU A 67 5.67 6.18 5.76
C GLU A 67 6.01 5.43 4.47
N GLN A 68 5.00 5.00 3.72
CA GLN A 68 5.16 4.33 2.43
C GLN A 68 5.84 5.22 1.39
N ALA A 69 5.41 6.47 1.30
CA ALA A 69 6.02 7.45 0.40
C ALA A 69 7.50 7.68 0.74
N ARG A 70 7.84 7.67 2.04
CA ARG A 70 9.24 7.78 2.48
C ARG A 70 10.03 6.55 2.08
N ALA A 71 9.51 5.34 2.28
CA ALA A 71 10.19 4.11 1.89
C ALA A 71 10.44 4.03 0.37
N ILE A 72 9.47 4.46 -0.45
CA ILE A 72 9.67 4.59 -1.91
C ILE A 72 10.77 5.61 -2.23
N SER A 73 10.73 6.78 -1.59
CA SER A 73 11.71 7.85 -1.79
C SER A 73 13.14 7.39 -1.44
N THR A 74 13.31 6.68 -0.32
CA THR A 74 14.62 6.21 0.18
C THR A 74 15.07 4.87 -0.42
N GLY A 75 14.17 4.15 -1.10
CA GLY A 75 14.43 2.78 -1.55
C GLY A 75 14.52 1.76 -0.42
N GLU A 76 14.06 2.10 0.79
CA GLU A 76 14.05 1.19 1.92
C GLU A 76 12.97 0.11 1.76
N PRO A 77 13.25 -1.13 2.21
CA PRO A 77 12.24 -2.17 2.21
C PRO A 77 11.06 -1.76 3.10
N TYR A 78 9.85 -1.87 2.56
CA TYR A 78 8.61 -1.59 3.28
C TYR A 78 7.84 -2.88 3.54
N VAL A 79 7.41 -3.08 4.79
CA VAL A 79 6.61 -4.23 5.20
C VAL A 79 5.23 -3.77 5.64
N LEU A 80 4.20 -4.31 4.99
CA LEU A 80 2.80 -4.09 5.32
C LEU A 80 2.30 -5.19 6.26
N ARG A 81 1.75 -4.81 7.41
CA ARG A 81 1.03 -5.73 8.31
C ARG A 81 -0.47 -5.61 8.09
N VAL A 82 -1.12 -6.75 7.88
CA VAL A 82 -2.57 -6.84 7.74
C VAL A 82 -3.14 -7.49 8.99
N THR A 83 -3.88 -6.71 9.79
CA THR A 83 -4.61 -7.19 10.96
C THR A 83 -6.05 -7.43 10.56
N VAL A 84 -6.59 -8.60 10.91
CA VAL A 84 -7.96 -8.96 10.57
C VAL A 84 -8.80 -8.95 11.83
N THR A 85 -9.92 -8.23 11.77
CA THR A 85 -10.89 -8.12 12.85
C THR A 85 -12.20 -8.82 12.48
#